data_AF-A0A960Q548-F1
#
_entry.id   AF-A0A960Q548-F1
#
_cell.length_a   1.000
_cell.length_b   1.000
_cell.length_c   1.000
_cell.angle_alpha   90.00
_cell.angle_beta   90.00
_cell.angle_gamma   90.00
#
_symmetry.space_group_name_H-M   'P 1'
#
loop_
_entity.id
_entity.type
_entity.pdbx_description
1 polymer ?
#
loop_
_entity_poly.entity_id
_entity_poly.type
_entity_poly.pdbx_seq_one_letter_code
_entity_poly.pdbx_strand_id
1 'polypeptide(L)'
;MSAIRREQHYTQHIGWLRAAVLGANDGILSTASLVVGVAAASADRSSILVAGIAGMVAGAMSMAAGEYVSVSSQADTETADMAREREELATDHEFEQEELAAIYVARGLEPQLAKEVAVQLMAHDALAAHARDELGISEVL
;
A
#
# COMPACT_ATOMS: atom_id res chain seq x y z
N MET A 1 -15.97 26.54 -21.10
CA MET A 1 -15.16 25.82 -20.10
C MET A 1 -16.10 25.04 -19.20
N SER A 2 -16.18 23.73 -19.38
CA SER A 2 -16.97 22.84 -18.52
C SER A 2 -16.28 22.75 -17.17
N ALA A 3 -17.00 23.07 -16.08
CA ALA A 3 -16.49 22.87 -14.74
C ALA A 3 -16.34 21.37 -14.47
N ILE A 4 -15.09 20.92 -14.26
CA ILE A 4 -14.81 19.55 -13.83
C ILE A 4 -15.51 19.33 -12.49
N ARG A 5 -16.55 18.50 -12.47
CA ARG A 5 -17.20 18.05 -11.24
C ARG A 5 -16.20 17.13 -10.53
N ARG A 6 -15.63 17.58 -9.41
CA ARG A 6 -14.86 16.70 -8.53
C ARG A 6 -15.82 15.67 -7.94
N GLU A 7 -15.70 14.43 -8.40
CA GLU A 7 -16.32 13.29 -7.74
C GLU A 7 -15.57 13.00 -6.44
N GLN A 8 -16.31 12.77 -5.36
CA GLN A 8 -15.72 12.38 -4.09
C GLN A 8 -15.51 10.86 -4.10
N HIS A 9 -14.25 10.43 -4.15
CA HIS A 9 -13.88 9.03 -4.05
C HIS A 9 -13.29 8.74 -2.67
N TYR A 10 -13.80 7.72 -1.99
CA TYR A 10 -13.33 7.30 -0.66
C TYR A 10 -12.17 6.28 -0.72
N THR A 11 -11.65 6.01 -1.92
CA THR A 11 -10.63 4.98 -2.18
C THR A 11 -9.36 5.20 -1.35
N GLN A 12 -9.01 6.45 -1.04
CA GLN A 12 -7.84 6.79 -0.24
C GLN A 12 -7.92 6.31 1.22
N HIS A 13 -9.11 6.04 1.75
CA HIS A 13 -9.27 5.58 3.13
C HIS A 13 -9.32 4.05 3.27
N ILE A 14 -9.26 3.31 2.17
CA ILE A 14 -9.45 1.85 2.18
C ILE A 14 -8.33 1.16 2.98
N GLY A 15 -7.08 1.63 2.89
CA GLY A 15 -5.95 1.02 3.60
C GLY A 15 -6.13 1.03 5.12
N TRP A 16 -6.35 2.22 5.70
CA TRP A 16 -6.59 2.38 7.14
C TRP A 16 -7.88 1.70 7.59
N LEU A 17 -8.96 1.80 6.81
CA LEU A 17 -10.23 1.17 7.15
C LEU A 17 -10.10 -0.35 7.20
N ARG A 18 -9.39 -0.95 6.23
CA ARG A 18 -9.09 -2.38 6.21
C ARG A 18 -8.32 -2.81 7.46
N ALA A 19 -7.24 -2.10 7.79
CA ALA A 19 -6.44 -2.39 8.97
C ALA A 19 -7.26 -2.27 10.27
N ALA A 20 -8.08 -1.22 10.39
CA ALA A 20 -8.94 -1.01 11.55
C ALA A 20 -10.01 -2.09 11.71
N VAL A 21 -10.70 -2.47 10.62
CA VAL A 21 -11.75 -3.51 10.65
C VAL A 21 -11.16 -4.89 10.97
N LEU A 22 -10.05 -5.26 10.32
CA LEU A 22 -9.38 -6.53 10.61
C LEU A 22 -8.88 -6.59 12.05
N GLY A 23 -8.24 -5.51 12.53
CA GLY A 23 -7.77 -5.43 13.91
C GLY A 23 -8.89 -5.51 14.95
N ALA A 24 -10.03 -4.85 14.70
CA ALA A 24 -11.19 -4.93 15.58
C ALA A 24 -11.80 -6.35 15.60
N ASN A 25 -11.95 -6.96 14.44
CA ASN A 25 -12.50 -8.31 14.31
C ASN A 25 -11.63 -9.35 15.02
N ASP A 26 -10.32 -9.32 14.74
CA ASP A 26 -9.38 -10.24 15.35
C ASP A 26 -9.23 -10.00 16.85
N GLY A 27 -9.22 -8.74 17.29
CA GLY A 27 -9.16 -8.37 18.71
C GLY A 27 -10.35 -8.89 19.52
N ILE A 28 -11.57 -8.75 18.99
CA ILE A 28 -12.79 -9.26 19.64
C ILE A 28 -12.76 -10.78 19.69
N LEU A 29 -12.51 -11.44 18.55
CA LEU A 29 -12.59 -12.90 18.45
C LEU A 29 -11.51 -13.58 19.28
N SER A 30 -10.26 -13.10 19.20
CA SER A 30 -9.13 -13.68 19.93
C SER A 30 -9.28 -13.49 21.44
N THR A 31 -9.64 -12.29 21.89
CA THR A 31 -9.80 -12.00 23.33
C THR A 31 -10.98 -12.76 23.93
N ALA A 32 -12.12 -12.81 23.24
CA ALA A 32 -13.28 -13.56 23.70
C ALA A 32 -12.99 -15.07 23.77
N SER A 33 -12.35 -15.62 22.73
CA SER A 33 -11.98 -17.05 22.70
C SER A 33 -10.98 -17.40 23.80
N LEU A 34 -9.99 -16.53 24.05
CA LEU A 34 -9.02 -16.70 25.13
C LEU A 34 -9.71 -16.70 26.50
N VAL A 35 -10.58 -15.71 26.77
CA VAL A 35 -11.31 -15.61 28.04
C VAL A 35 -12.22 -16.83 28.25
N VAL A 36 -12.95 -17.26 27.23
CA VAL A 36 -13.80 -18.46 27.29
C VAL A 36 -12.96 -19.72 27.54
N GLY A 37 -11.83 -19.88 26.86
CA GLY A 37 -10.94 -21.02 27.04
C GLY A 37 -10.35 -21.11 28.44
N VAL A 38 -9.87 -19.98 28.99
CA VAL A 38 -9.34 -19.91 30.36
C VAL A 38 -10.43 -20.14 31.39
N ALA A 39 -11.64 -19.60 31.17
CA ALA A 39 -12.77 -19.84 32.06
C ALA A 39 -13.21 -21.32 32.07
N ALA A 40 -13.22 -21.98 30.92
CA ALA A 40 -13.55 -23.40 30.80
C ALA A 40 -12.53 -24.30 31.55
N ALA A 41 -11.29 -23.84 31.71
CA ALA A 41 -10.26 -24.50 32.52
C ALA A 41 -10.45 -24.34 34.04
N SER A 42 -11.61 -23.83 34.49
CA SER A 42 -11.92 -23.59 35.91
C SER A 42 -10.97 -22.63 36.62
N ALA A 43 -10.39 -21.68 35.87
CA ALA A 43 -9.56 -20.61 36.43
C ALA A 43 -10.39 -19.64 37.28
N ASP A 44 -9.78 -19.02 38.28
CA ASP A 44 -10.42 -17.99 39.07
C ASP A 44 -10.57 -16.67 38.27
N ARG A 45 -11.43 -15.77 38.76
CA ARG A 45 -11.75 -14.50 38.07
C ARG A 45 -10.54 -13.61 37.85
N SER A 46 -9.58 -13.59 38.78
CA SER A 46 -8.39 -12.75 38.65
C SER A 46 -7.50 -13.26 37.52
N SER A 47 -7.31 -14.58 37.44
CA SER A 47 -6.58 -15.24 36.35
C SER A 47 -7.21 -14.99 34.98
N ILE A 48 -8.54 -15.05 34.89
CA ILE A 48 -9.28 -14.75 33.65
C ILE A 48 -9.06 -13.30 33.20
N LEU A 49 -9.14 -12.33 34.13
CA LEU A 49 -8.93 -10.92 33.82
C LEU A 49 -7.49 -10.63 33.37
N VAL A 50 -6.51 -11.20 34.07
CA VAL A 50 -5.10 -11.08 33.69
C VAL A 50 -4.87 -11.65 32.30
N ALA A 51 -5.37 -12.85 32.01
CA ALA A 51 -5.22 -13.47 30.69
C ALA A 51 -5.89 -12.64 29.58
N GLY A 52 -7.12 -12.14 29.82
CA GLY A 52 -7.84 -11.31 28.84
C GLY A 52 -7.13 -10.00 28.53
N ILE A 53 -6.67 -9.27 29.56
CA ILE A 53 -5.93 -8.00 29.38
C ILE A 53 -4.58 -8.26 28.71
N ALA A 54 -3.84 -9.26 29.16
CA ALA A 54 -2.55 -9.61 28.57
C ALA A 54 -2.70 -10.01 27.09
N GLY A 55 -3.70 -10.83 26.77
CA GLY A 55 -4.00 -11.23 25.39
C GLY A 55 -4.39 -10.06 24.50
N MET A 56 -5.23 -9.15 25.00
CA MET A 56 -5.63 -7.94 24.28
C MET A 56 -4.43 -7.03 23.99
N VAL A 57 -3.58 -6.76 24.99
CA VAL A 57 -2.39 -5.92 24.84
C VAL A 57 -1.40 -6.56 23.88
N ALA A 58 -1.12 -7.87 24.04
CA ALA A 58 -0.22 -8.60 23.17
C ALA A 58 -0.72 -8.63 21.71
N GLY A 59 -2.02 -8.87 21.51
CA GLY A 59 -2.65 -8.86 20.20
C GLY A 59 -2.57 -7.50 19.52
N ALA A 60 -2.91 -6.43 20.24
CA ALA A 60 -2.85 -5.06 19.73
C ALA A 60 -1.41 -4.65 19.35
N MET A 61 -0.42 -4.95 20.20
CA MET A 61 0.99 -4.68 19.90
C MET A 61 1.48 -5.47 18.68
N SER A 62 1.12 -6.75 18.58
CA SER A 62 1.51 -7.61 17.45
C SER A 62 0.96 -7.06 16.12
N MET A 63 -0.31 -6.66 16.09
CA MET A 63 -0.92 -6.09 14.88
C MET A 63 -0.31 -4.73 14.52
N ALA A 64 -0.11 -3.85 15.51
CA ALA A 64 0.49 -2.54 15.27
C ALA A 64 1.93 -2.67 14.76
N ALA A 65 2.74 -3.54 15.36
CA ALA A 65 4.10 -3.81 14.91
C ALA A 65 4.12 -4.45 13.51
N GLY A 66 3.22 -5.40 13.24
CA GLY A 66 3.09 -6.05 11.94
C GLY A 66 2.75 -5.07 10.82
N GLU A 67 1.76 -4.20 11.03
CA GLU A 67 1.40 -3.17 10.05
C GLU A 67 2.53 -2.16 9.86
N TYR A 68 3.18 -1.72 10.94
CA TYR A 68 4.34 -0.82 10.85
C TYR A 68 5.47 -1.42 10.01
N VAL A 69 5.86 -2.67 10.29
CA VAL A 69 6.91 -3.36 9.53
C VAL A 69 6.48 -3.54 8.08
N SER A 70 5.23 -3.90 7.81
CA SER A 70 4.71 -4.04 6.45
C SER A 70 4.82 -2.74 5.66
N VAL A 71 4.35 -1.62 6.23
CA VAL A 71 4.40 -0.30 5.58
C VAL A 71 5.85 0.16 5.41
N SER A 72 6.70 -0.06 6.41
CA SER A 72 8.13 0.27 6.32
C SER A 72 8.83 -0.51 5.21
N SER A 73 8.61 -1.82 5.11
CA SER A 73 9.22 -2.65 4.06
C SER A 73 8.72 -2.27 2.66
N GLN A 74 7.45 -1.87 2.53
CA GLN A 74 6.93 -1.34 1.28
C GLN A 74 7.66 -0.03 0.91
N ALA A 75 7.78 0.92 1.84
CA ALA A 75 8.46 2.19 1.61
C ALA A 75 9.95 2.00 1.26
N ASP A 76 10.63 1.04 1.89
CA ASP A 76 12.02 0.69 1.57
C ASP A 76 12.14 0.13 0.14
N THR A 77 11.18 -0.72 -0.27
CA THR A 77 11.14 -1.29 -1.63
C THR A 77 10.89 -0.20 -2.66
N GLU A 78 9.89 0.66 -2.44
CA GLU A 78 9.58 1.80 -3.31
C GLU A 78 10.79 2.74 -3.42
N THR A 79 11.51 3.00 -2.32
CA THR A 79 12.73 3.82 -2.33
C THR A 79 13.84 3.18 -3.17
N ALA A 80 14.02 1.87 -3.07
CA ALA A 80 15.03 1.14 -3.83
C ALA A 80 14.70 1.13 -5.33
N ASP A 81 13.44 0.92 -5.71
CA ASP A 81 13.01 0.95 -7.11
C ASP A 81 13.13 2.36 -7.69
N MET A 82 12.75 3.40 -6.94
CA MET A 82 12.97 4.80 -7.32
C MET A 82 14.46 5.17 -7.45
N ALA A 83 15.36 4.49 -6.77
CA ALA A 83 16.80 4.69 -6.94
C ALA A 83 17.31 4.01 -8.22
N ARG A 84 16.82 2.81 -8.53
CA ARG A 84 17.14 2.06 -9.75
C ARG A 84 16.66 2.81 -11.00
N GLU A 85 15.41 3.25 -10.99
CA GLU A 85 14.80 4.02 -12.08
C GLU A 85 15.60 5.29 -12.42
N ARG A 86 16.10 5.99 -11.39
CA ARG A 86 16.96 7.17 -11.59
C ARG A 86 18.28 6.83 -12.28
N GLU A 87 18.83 5.65 -11.98
CA GLU A 87 20.06 5.18 -12.61
C GLU A 87 19.78 4.79 -14.07
N GLU A 88 18.72 4.03 -14.31
CA GLU A 88 18.25 3.61 -15.63
C GLU A 88 18.01 4.82 -16.56
N LEU A 89 17.22 5.81 -16.12
CA LEU A 89 16.99 7.07 -16.84
C LEU A 89 18.26 7.87 -17.14
N ALA A 90 19.30 7.75 -16.31
CA ALA A 90 20.58 8.41 -16.52
C ALA A 90 21.51 7.63 -17.47
N THR A 91 21.36 6.32 -17.56
CA THR A 91 22.21 5.43 -18.35
C THR A 91 21.66 5.14 -19.75
N ASP A 92 20.35 4.97 -19.91
CA ASP A 92 19.72 4.58 -21.18
C ASP A 92 18.34 5.23 -21.39
N HIS A 93 18.34 6.55 -21.55
CA HIS A 93 17.11 7.33 -21.71
C HIS A 93 16.27 6.94 -22.94
N GLU A 94 16.90 6.44 -24.01
CA GLU A 94 16.18 6.00 -25.21
C GLU A 94 15.42 4.70 -24.94
N PHE A 95 16.03 3.75 -24.23
CA PHE A 95 15.38 2.52 -23.81
C PHE A 95 14.19 2.79 -22.89
N GLU A 96 14.35 3.64 -21.87
CA GLU A 96 13.27 4.00 -20.94
C GLU A 96 12.06 4.62 -21.66
N GLN A 97 12.31 5.45 -22.68
CA GLN A 97 11.23 6.02 -23.49
C GLN A 97 10.48 4.96 -24.31
N GLU A 98 11.19 3.95 -24.81
CA GLU A 98 10.58 2.82 -25.52
C GLU A 98 9.78 1.93 -24.57
N GLU A 99 10.27 1.71 -23.35
CA GLU A 99 9.58 0.98 -22.29
C GLU A 99 8.27 1.68 -21.90
N LEU A 100 8.32 2.97 -21.58
CA LEU A 100 7.12 3.74 -21.25
C LEU A 100 6.11 3.74 -22.40
N ALA A 101 6.57 3.89 -23.65
CA ALA A 101 5.70 3.76 -24.81
C ALA A 101 5.06 2.37 -24.90
N ALA A 102 5.81 1.30 -24.64
CA ALA A 102 5.29 -0.06 -24.63
C ALA A 102 4.21 -0.27 -23.55
N ILE A 103 4.37 0.33 -22.36
CA ILE A 103 3.34 0.34 -21.30
C ILE A 103 2.04 0.95 -21.83
N TYR A 104 2.13 2.09 -22.51
CA TYR A 104 0.95 2.76 -23.08
C TYR A 104 0.31 1.99 -24.24
N VAL A 105 1.10 1.29 -25.07
CA VAL A 105 0.56 0.36 -26.07
C VAL A 105 -0.20 -0.79 -25.42
N ALA A 106 0.35 -1.38 -24.35
CA ALA A 106 -0.33 -2.44 -23.60
C ALA A 106 -1.65 -1.97 -22.96
N ARG A 107 -1.73 -0.68 -22.61
CA ARG A 107 -2.96 -0.02 -22.12
C ARG A 107 -3.95 0.35 -23.23
N GLY A 108 -3.59 0.14 -24.50
CA GLY A 108 -4.49 0.27 -25.65
C GLY A 108 -4.25 1.50 -26.53
N LEU A 109 -3.15 2.22 -26.37
CA LEU A 109 -2.79 3.30 -27.30
C LEU A 109 -2.21 2.73 -28.59
N GLU A 110 -2.51 3.37 -29.72
CA GLU A 110 -1.81 3.13 -30.98
C GLU A 110 -0.30 3.42 -30.81
N PRO A 111 0.61 2.64 -31.42
CA PRO A 111 2.05 2.77 -31.20
C PRO A 111 2.60 4.19 -31.43
N GLN A 112 2.09 4.88 -32.45
CA GLN A 112 2.50 6.24 -32.77
C GLN A 112 2.13 7.23 -31.65
N LEU A 113 0.91 7.11 -31.11
CA LEU A 113 0.41 7.94 -30.02
C LEU A 113 1.12 7.61 -28.70
N ALA A 114 1.36 6.33 -28.42
CA ALA A 114 2.07 5.91 -27.22
C ALA A 114 3.48 6.50 -27.14
N LYS A 115 4.20 6.54 -28.27
CA LYS A 115 5.50 7.20 -28.38
C LYS A 115 5.42 8.70 -28.12
N GLU A 116 4.42 9.38 -28.68
CA GLU A 116 4.21 10.81 -28.43
C GLU A 116 3.89 11.10 -26.96
N VAL A 117 3.11 10.23 -26.31
CA VAL A 117 2.79 10.32 -24.87
C VAL A 117 4.04 10.14 -24.03
N ALA A 118 4.83 9.09 -24.28
CA ALA A 118 6.07 8.83 -23.53
C ALA A 118 7.04 10.01 -23.61
N VAL A 119 7.27 10.55 -24.81
CA VAL A 119 8.12 11.74 -25.01
C VAL A 119 7.62 12.94 -24.20
N GLN A 120 6.31 13.23 -24.25
CA GLN A 120 5.77 14.40 -23.56
C GLN A 120 5.77 14.24 -22.03
N LEU A 121 5.47 13.04 -21.53
CA LEU A 121 5.50 12.76 -20.09
C LEU A 121 6.93 12.80 -19.54
N MET A 122 7.89 12.18 -20.23
CA MET A 122 9.29 12.20 -19.81
C MET A 122 9.91 13.60 -19.89
N ALA A 123 9.52 14.42 -20.86
CA ALA A 123 9.96 15.81 -20.96
C ALA A 123 9.43 16.68 -19.80
N HIS A 124 8.27 16.34 -19.23
CA HIS A 124 7.72 17.02 -18.06
C HIS A 124 8.39 16.52 -16.77
N ASP A 125 8.35 15.21 -16.54
CA ASP A 125 8.96 14.53 -15.40
C ASP A 125 9.10 13.02 -15.67
N ALA A 126 10.24 12.59 -16.19
CA ALA A 126 10.49 11.18 -16.52
C ALA A 126 10.40 10.28 -15.29
N LEU A 127 11.01 10.67 -14.18
CA LEU A 127 10.99 9.86 -12.97
C LEU A 127 9.58 9.70 -12.43
N ALA A 128 8.77 10.76 -12.38
CA ALA A 128 7.39 10.66 -11.92
C ALA A 128 6.50 9.86 -12.91
N ALA A 129 6.78 9.94 -14.21
CA ALA A 129 6.07 9.16 -15.23
C ALA A 129 6.30 7.66 -15.03
N HIS A 130 7.56 7.23 -14.93
CA HIS A 130 7.90 5.82 -14.69
C HIS A 130 7.45 5.36 -13.30
N ALA A 131 7.66 6.16 -12.25
CA ALA A 131 7.17 5.86 -10.90
C ALA A 131 5.68 5.52 -10.91
N ARG A 132 4.87 6.31 -11.61
CA ARG A 132 3.42 6.11 -11.68
C ARG A 132 3.04 4.97 -12.62
N ASP A 133 3.58 4.96 -13.82
CA ASP A 133 3.05 4.14 -14.92
C ASP A 133 3.70 2.77 -15.03
N GLU A 134 4.93 2.64 -14.56
CA GLU A 134 5.69 1.39 -14.50
C GLU A 134 5.69 0.80 -13.10
N LEU A 135 6.15 1.56 -12.10
CA LEU A 135 6.32 1.06 -10.72
C LEU A 135 4.99 1.04 -9.93
N GLY A 136 3.94 1.71 -10.43
CA GLY A 136 2.66 1.84 -9.74
C GLY A 136 2.70 2.69 -8.47
N ILE A 137 3.79 3.41 -8.24
CA ILE A 137 4.00 4.34 -7.14
C ILE A 137 3.32 5.65 -7.52
N SER A 138 2.16 5.90 -6.92
CA SER A 138 1.41 7.14 -7.13
C SER A 138 1.31 7.90 -5.81
N GLU A 139 1.48 9.23 -5.85
CA GLU A 139 1.10 10.13 -4.76
C GLU A 139 -0.44 10.13 -4.63
N VAL A 140 -0.97 9.04 -4.09
CA VAL A 140 -2.34 8.92 -3.62
C VAL A 140 -2.23 8.64 -2.13
N LEU A 141 -1.65 9.60 -1.40
CA LEU A 141 -1.86 9.76 0.04
C LEU A 141 -3.08 10.65 0.27
#